data_AF-A0A7X3GIR6-F1
#
_entry.id   AF-A0A7X3GIR6-F1
#
_cell.length_a   1.000
_cell.length_b   1.000
_cell.length_c   1.000
_cell.angle_alpha   90.00
_cell.angle_beta   90.00
_cell.angle_gamma   90.00
#
_symmetry.space_group_name_H-M   'P 1'
#
loop_
_entity.id
_entity.type
_entity.pdbx_description
1 polymer ?
#
loop_
_entity_poly.entity_id
_entity_poly.type
_entity_poly.pdbx_seq_one_letter_code
_entity_poly.pdbx_strand_id
1 'polypeptide(L)'
;MAILVFTGWWKWLADDVRPRHIVILGAGCLALSHLYVPLDFIGGNLGEISISVCWLAMWAIGIIAIRPSDGSLQRFYLFVAALLSALMGGWLRMLYTNDPVLIVMHATADSAILIGFTASISALSCASLLFSVVTLASILEPLLVVELMPSISAKPVTLGSLAWWDSYLLAWFTARAVVLIARAVRVVAAKWFTRTAGEREGGT
;
A
#
# COMPACT_ATOMS: atom_id res chain seq x y z
N MET A 1 -4.45 13.25 12.07
CA MET A 1 -4.45 11.80 11.72
C MET A 1 -4.32 10.86 12.93
N ALA A 2 -3.96 11.31 14.15
CA ALA A 2 -4.03 10.49 15.37
C ALA A 2 -5.46 10.04 15.75
N ILE A 3 -6.48 10.83 15.35
CA ILE A 3 -7.90 10.51 15.54
C ILE A 3 -8.33 9.23 14.82
N LEU A 4 -7.80 8.94 13.63
CA LEU A 4 -8.19 7.75 12.86
C LEU A 4 -7.68 6.43 13.48
N VAL A 5 -6.57 6.48 14.20
CA VAL A 5 -6.05 5.34 14.98
C VAL A 5 -6.90 5.12 16.23
N PHE A 6 -7.38 6.19 16.88
CA PHE A 6 -8.21 6.14 18.08
C PHE A 6 -9.68 5.78 17.81
N THR A 7 -10.24 6.10 16.64
CA THR A 7 -11.67 5.91 16.33
C THR A 7 -12.09 4.48 15.96
N GLY A 8 -11.22 3.48 16.14
CA GLY A 8 -11.61 2.08 15.95
C GLY A 8 -11.72 1.63 14.48
N TRP A 9 -11.23 2.45 13.54
CA TRP A 9 -11.16 2.10 12.10
C TRP A 9 -10.31 0.86 11.82
N TRP A 10 -9.49 0.43 12.78
CA TRP A 10 -8.71 -0.80 12.70
C TRP A 10 -9.57 -2.05 12.45
N LYS A 11 -10.83 -2.08 12.93
CA LYS A 11 -11.75 -3.20 12.70
C LYS A 11 -12.17 -3.32 11.24
N TRP A 12 -12.38 -2.18 10.57
CA TRP A 12 -12.67 -2.13 9.13
C TRP A 12 -11.42 -2.34 8.27
N LEU A 13 -10.26 -1.94 8.79
CA LEU A 13 -8.97 -2.16 8.15
C LEU A 13 -8.58 -3.65 8.15
N ALA A 14 -8.71 -4.36 9.26
CA ALA A 14 -8.05 -5.65 9.49
C ALA A 14 -9.02 -6.81 9.74
N ASP A 15 -9.98 -6.99 8.83
CA ASP A 15 -11.06 -7.99 8.90
C ASP A 15 -10.60 -9.48 9.03
N ASP A 16 -9.29 -9.74 9.02
CA ASP A 16 -8.71 -11.10 9.01
C ASP A 16 -7.42 -11.22 9.85
N VAL A 17 -7.07 -10.21 10.65
CA VAL A 17 -5.83 -10.23 11.48
C VAL A 17 -6.19 -10.23 12.95
N ARG A 18 -5.66 -11.21 13.70
CA ARG A 18 -5.85 -11.30 15.16
C ARG A 18 -5.45 -9.97 15.82
N PRO A 19 -6.28 -9.38 16.69
CA PRO A 19 -6.04 -8.04 17.26
C PRO A 19 -4.72 -7.94 18.02
N ARG A 20 -4.22 -9.05 18.58
CA ARG A 20 -2.90 -9.13 19.22
C ARG A 20 -1.74 -8.71 18.29
N HIS A 21 -1.78 -9.11 17.03
CA HIS A 21 -0.70 -8.79 16.07
C HIS A 21 -0.74 -7.31 15.67
N ILE A 22 -1.93 -6.72 15.58
CA ILE A 22 -2.11 -5.29 15.30
C ILE A 22 -1.59 -4.45 16.47
N VAL A 23 -1.86 -4.85 17.71
CA VAL A 23 -1.35 -4.17 18.91
C VAL A 23 0.17 -4.24 18.96
N ILE A 24 0.77 -5.40 18.68
CA ILE A 24 2.24 -5.54 18.65
C ILE A 24 2.86 -4.70 17.52
N LEU A 25 2.24 -4.71 16.34
CA LEU A 25 2.69 -3.90 15.20
C LEU A 25 2.63 -2.40 15.54
N GLY A 26 1.49 -1.94 16.08
CA GLY A 26 1.29 -0.55 16.48
C GLY A 26 2.20 -0.11 17.63
N ALA A 27 2.38 -0.95 18.65
CA ALA A 27 3.30 -0.68 19.76
C ALA A 27 4.74 -0.57 19.28
N GLY A 28 5.17 -1.45 18.37
CA GLY A 28 6.48 -1.37 17.73
C GLY A 28 6.64 -0.08 16.92
N CYS A 29 5.67 0.27 16.06
CA CYS A 29 5.73 1.52 15.30
C CYS A 29 5.83 2.76 16.20
N LEU A 30 5.09 2.81 17.31
CA LEU A 30 5.15 3.93 18.26
C LEU A 30 6.49 3.97 19.00
N ALA A 31 6.96 2.84 19.52
CA ALA A 31 8.22 2.77 20.26
C ALA A 31 9.44 3.12 19.40
N LEU A 32 9.41 2.77 18.11
CA LEU A 32 10.52 2.98 17.17
C LEU A 32 10.37 4.23 16.31
N SER A 33 9.32 5.04 16.52
CA SER A 33 9.03 6.24 15.71
C SER A 33 10.11 7.33 15.79
N HIS A 34 10.82 7.41 16.92
CA HIS A 34 11.84 8.44 17.17
C HIS A 34 13.26 8.05 16.76
N LEU A 35 13.47 6.83 16.26
CA LEU A 35 14.79 6.35 15.86
C LEU A 35 14.93 6.45 14.34
N TYR A 36 15.91 7.25 13.90
CA TYR A 36 16.23 7.45 12.48
C TYR A 36 17.64 6.91 12.20
N VAL A 37 17.77 6.22 11.07
CA VAL A 37 19.04 5.69 10.57
C VAL A 37 19.34 6.39 9.24
N PRO A 38 20.52 7.00 9.08
CA PRO A 38 20.89 7.63 7.81
C PRO A 38 21.06 6.56 6.71
N LEU A 39 20.52 6.83 5.53
CA LEU A 39 20.70 6.02 4.33
C LEU A 39 22.01 6.40 3.62
N ASP A 40 23.15 6.18 4.28
CA ASP A 40 24.47 6.35 3.66
C ASP A 40 24.90 5.05 2.95
N PHE A 41 24.16 4.63 1.93
CA PHE A 41 24.49 3.38 1.23
C PHE A 41 25.55 3.58 0.14
N ILE A 42 25.65 4.78 -0.47
CA ILE A 42 26.61 5.07 -1.56
C ILE A 42 27.02 6.55 -1.59
N GLY A 43 27.59 7.09 -0.51
CA GLY A 43 28.32 8.37 -0.51
C GLY A 43 27.53 9.64 -0.91
N GLY A 44 26.21 9.54 -1.04
CA GLY A 44 25.29 10.64 -1.25
C GLY A 44 24.29 10.68 -0.11
N ASN A 45 23.94 11.88 0.34
CA ASN A 45 22.97 12.09 1.41
C ASN A 45 21.54 11.78 0.88
N LEU A 46 21.23 10.49 0.68
CA LEU A 46 19.96 10.02 0.10
C LEU A 46 18.76 10.22 1.05
N GLY A 47 19.01 10.43 2.34
CA GLY A 47 18.00 10.77 3.35
C GLY A 47 18.06 9.90 4.61
N GLU A 48 16.94 9.81 5.32
CA GLU A 48 16.82 9.12 6.60
C GLU A 48 15.66 8.12 6.59
N ILE A 49 15.88 6.90 7.12
CA ILE A 49 14.84 5.91 7.37
C ILE A 49 14.56 5.82 8.86
N SER A 50 13.30 5.98 9.25
CA SER A 50 12.86 5.61 10.59
C SER A 50 12.81 4.09 10.78
N ILE A 51 13.27 3.60 11.93
CA ILE A 51 13.25 2.18 12.26
C ILE A 51 11.79 1.64 12.31
N SER A 52 10.79 2.51 12.52
CA SER A 52 9.38 2.13 12.41
C SER A 52 9.03 1.59 11.02
N VAL A 53 9.68 2.08 9.96
CA VAL A 53 9.47 1.61 8.58
C VAL A 53 10.13 0.24 8.38
N CYS A 54 11.31 0.02 8.95
CA CYS A 54 11.96 -1.30 8.96
C CYS A 54 11.11 -2.34 9.69
N TRP A 55 10.48 -1.95 10.81
CA TRP A 55 9.54 -2.80 11.53
C TRP A 55 8.33 -3.18 10.67
N LEU A 56 7.73 -2.22 9.96
CA LEU A 56 6.65 -2.49 9.00
C LEU A 56 7.09 -3.43 7.87
N ALA A 57 8.28 -3.22 7.30
CA ALA A 57 8.82 -4.07 6.25
C ALA A 57 9.00 -5.52 6.72
N MET A 58 9.55 -5.71 7.93
CA MET A 58 9.70 -7.03 8.54
C MET A 58 8.36 -7.74 8.71
N TRP A 59 7.32 -7.03 9.13
CA TRP A 59 5.96 -7.59 9.21
C TRP A 59 5.38 -7.92 7.84
N ALA A 60 5.55 -7.05 6.85
CA ALA A 60 5.09 -7.30 5.50
C ALA A 60 5.72 -8.56 4.90
N ILE A 61 7.03 -8.73 5.05
CA ILE A 61 7.79 -9.90 4.59
C ILE A 61 7.39 -11.15 5.40
N GLY A 62 7.27 -11.02 6.73
CA GLY A 62 6.83 -12.10 7.60
C GLY A 62 5.46 -12.65 7.23
N ILE A 63 4.51 -11.78 6.87
CA ILE A 63 3.17 -12.18 6.41
C ILE A 63 3.26 -12.97 5.10
N ILE A 64 4.11 -12.55 4.15
CA ILE A 64 4.32 -13.28 2.88
C ILE A 64 4.99 -14.64 3.12
N ALA A 65 5.93 -14.72 4.07
CA ALA A 65 6.67 -15.94 4.37
C ALA A 65 5.84 -16.98 5.12
N ILE A 66 5.04 -16.53 6.09
CA ILE A 66 4.29 -17.40 7.03
C ILE A 66 2.94 -17.83 6.46
N ARG A 67 2.25 -16.96 5.69
CA ARG A 67 0.95 -17.37 5.13
C ARG A 67 1.17 -18.41 4.02
N PRO A 68 0.36 -19.48 4.00
CA PRO A 68 0.38 -20.45 2.91
C PRO A 68 -0.10 -19.75 1.64
N SER A 69 0.85 -19.29 0.83
CA SER A 69 0.59 -18.96 -0.57
C SER A 69 0.58 -20.28 -1.33
N ASP A 70 -0.37 -20.44 -2.26
CA ASP A 70 -0.57 -21.65 -3.07
C ASP A 70 0.65 -22.02 -3.96
N GLY A 71 1.73 -21.24 -3.94
CA GLY A 71 3.05 -21.62 -4.42
C GLY A 71 4.10 -20.51 -4.36
N SER A 72 5.36 -20.87 -4.63
CA SER A 72 6.49 -19.91 -4.76
C SER A 72 6.22 -18.85 -5.85
N LEU A 73 5.53 -19.23 -6.93
CA LEU A 73 5.15 -18.35 -8.03
C LEU A 73 4.23 -17.21 -7.60
N GLN A 74 3.33 -17.46 -6.64
CA GLN A 74 2.42 -16.43 -6.13
C GLN A 74 3.18 -15.38 -5.30
N ARG A 75 4.20 -15.80 -4.54
CA ARG A 75 5.07 -14.87 -3.80
C ARG A 75 5.84 -13.96 -4.75
N PHE A 76 6.39 -14.54 -5.83
CA PHE A 76 7.05 -13.77 -6.87
C PHE A 76 6.09 -12.77 -7.53
N TYR A 77 4.87 -13.21 -7.87
CA TYR A 77 3.85 -12.32 -8.43
C TYR A 77 3.51 -11.14 -7.50
N LEU A 78 3.41 -11.36 -6.19
CA LEU A 78 3.14 -10.30 -5.22
C LEU A 78 4.30 -9.31 -5.10
N PHE A 79 5.54 -9.80 -5.19
CA PHE A 79 6.72 -8.94 -5.23
C PHE A 79 6.73 -8.07 -6.50
N VAL A 80 6.48 -8.68 -7.66
CA VAL A 80 6.34 -7.96 -8.93
C VAL A 80 5.19 -6.96 -8.89
N ALA A 81 4.06 -7.31 -8.28
CA ALA A 81 2.92 -6.41 -8.09
C ALA A 81 3.29 -5.20 -7.22
N ALA A 82 4.02 -5.42 -6.12
CA ALA A 82 4.51 -4.33 -5.27
C ALA A 82 5.49 -3.42 -6.03
N LEU A 83 6.41 -4.02 -6.80
CA LEU A 83 7.36 -3.29 -7.64
C LEU A 83 6.65 -2.46 -8.72
N LEU A 84 5.67 -3.05 -9.42
CA LEU A 84 4.91 -2.35 -10.46
C LEU A 84 4.08 -1.21 -9.88
N SER A 85 3.47 -1.42 -8.70
CA SER A 85 2.70 -0.39 -8.00
C SER A 85 3.58 0.77 -7.55
N ALA A 86 4.76 0.46 -7.00
CA ALA A 86 5.77 1.45 -6.64
C ALA A 86 6.26 2.24 -7.86
N LEU A 87 6.49 1.54 -8.98
CA LEU A 87 6.92 2.15 -10.22
C LEU A 87 5.85 3.09 -10.79
N MET A 88 4.58 2.72 -10.76
CA MET A 88 3.49 3.62 -11.18
C MET A 88 3.36 4.85 -10.28
N GLY A 89 3.47 4.68 -8.97
CA GLY A 89 3.50 5.81 -8.03
C GLY A 89 4.68 6.75 -8.28
N GLY A 90 5.87 6.18 -8.49
CA GLY A 90 7.09 6.93 -8.78
C GLY A 90 7.03 7.67 -10.11
N TRP A 91 6.53 7.03 -11.18
CA TRP A 91 6.33 7.67 -12.49
C TRP A 91 5.36 8.84 -12.43
N LEU A 92 4.25 8.71 -11.71
CA LEU A 92 3.32 9.82 -11.54
C LEU A 92 3.99 11.01 -10.85
N ARG A 93 4.80 10.74 -9.83
CA ARG A 93 5.55 11.77 -9.11
C ARG A 93 6.61 12.44 -10.00
N MET A 94 7.27 11.68 -10.87
CA MET A 94 8.18 12.24 -11.88
C MET A 94 7.43 13.10 -12.90
N LEU A 95 6.25 12.66 -13.36
CA LEU A 95 5.41 13.43 -14.27
C LEU A 95 5.04 14.79 -13.66
N TYR A 96 4.59 14.79 -12.40
CA TYR A 96 4.24 16.03 -11.68
C TYR A 96 5.42 16.94 -11.37
N THR A 97 6.63 16.38 -11.29
CA THR A 97 7.85 17.17 -11.10
C THR A 97 8.25 17.88 -12.39
N ASN A 98 8.00 17.27 -13.55
CA ASN A 98 8.27 17.88 -14.86
C ASN A 98 7.15 18.84 -15.31
N ASP A 99 5.89 18.53 -14.99
CA ASP A 99 4.74 19.35 -15.33
C ASP A 99 3.73 19.45 -14.15
N PRO A 100 3.79 20.54 -13.36
CA PRO A 100 2.95 20.71 -12.18
C PRO A 100 1.48 21.05 -12.51
N VAL A 101 1.14 21.28 -13.78
CA VAL A 101 -0.23 21.63 -14.21
C VAL A 101 -1.21 20.46 -13.99
N LEU A 102 -0.71 19.23 -13.88
CA LEU A 102 -1.52 18.00 -13.74
C LEU A 102 -1.78 17.57 -12.29
N ILE A 103 -1.35 18.35 -11.28
CA ILE A 103 -1.54 18.00 -9.87
C ILE A 103 -3.02 18.21 -9.49
N VAL A 104 -3.69 17.16 -9.02
CA VAL A 104 -5.12 17.23 -8.67
C VAL A 104 -5.31 17.68 -7.22
N MET A 105 -4.59 17.07 -6.27
CA MET A 105 -4.60 17.51 -4.86
C MET A 105 -3.20 17.83 -4.38
N HIS A 106 -2.32 16.83 -4.42
CA HIS A 106 -0.94 16.96 -4.00
C HIS A 106 -0.15 15.80 -4.59
N ALA A 107 1.06 16.05 -5.09
CA ALA A 107 1.83 15.03 -5.81
C ALA A 107 2.05 13.74 -5.01
N THR A 108 2.18 13.84 -3.68
CA THR A 108 2.35 12.69 -2.77
C THR A 108 1.05 11.99 -2.39
N ALA A 109 -0.08 12.68 -2.45
CA ALA A 109 -1.39 12.10 -2.17
C ALA A 109 -1.90 11.34 -3.39
N ASP A 110 -1.74 11.93 -4.58
CA ASP A 110 -2.15 11.35 -5.85
C ASP A 110 -1.31 10.11 -6.18
N SER A 111 0.01 10.14 -5.91
CA SER A 111 0.88 8.96 -6.03
C SER A 111 0.46 7.84 -5.07
N ALA A 112 0.14 8.17 -3.80
CA ALA A 112 -0.33 7.22 -2.82
C ALA A 112 -1.67 6.56 -3.25
N ILE A 113 -2.61 7.36 -3.77
CA ILE A 113 -3.88 6.83 -4.30
C ILE A 113 -3.61 5.85 -5.44
N LEU A 114 -2.72 6.20 -6.37
CA LEU A 114 -2.36 5.34 -7.49
C LEU A 114 -1.67 4.04 -7.04
N ILE A 115 -0.77 4.10 -6.06
CA ILE A 115 -0.12 2.92 -5.46
C ILE A 115 -1.17 1.98 -4.87
N GLY A 116 -2.10 2.52 -4.07
CA GLY A 116 -3.16 1.70 -3.47
C GLY A 116 -4.10 1.09 -4.51
N PHE A 117 -4.46 1.87 -5.54
CA PHE A 117 -5.29 1.41 -6.65
C PHE A 117 -4.61 0.27 -7.43
N THR A 118 -3.38 0.47 -7.89
CA THR A 118 -2.62 -0.53 -8.64
C THR A 118 -2.36 -1.79 -7.81
N ALA A 119 -1.95 -1.63 -6.55
CA ALA A 119 -1.74 -2.75 -5.63
C ALA A 119 -3.02 -3.57 -5.43
N SER A 120 -4.17 -2.90 -5.32
CA SER A 120 -5.46 -3.59 -5.13
C SER A 120 -5.93 -4.35 -6.37
N ILE A 121 -5.67 -3.84 -7.57
CA ILE A 121 -6.00 -4.52 -8.83
C ILE A 121 -5.10 -5.73 -9.01
N SER A 122 -3.79 -5.59 -8.77
CA SER A 122 -2.85 -6.69 -8.90
C SER A 122 -3.09 -7.77 -7.84
N ALA A 123 -3.44 -7.40 -6.61
CA ALA A 123 -3.68 -8.35 -5.51
C ALA A 123 -5.18 -8.68 -5.29
N LEU A 124 -6.04 -8.49 -6.30
CA LEU A 124 -7.50 -8.64 -6.15
C LEU A 124 -7.91 -10.07 -5.74
N SER A 125 -7.13 -11.08 -6.15
CA SER A 125 -7.28 -12.49 -5.76
C SER A 125 -6.77 -12.78 -4.34
N CYS A 126 -5.89 -11.93 -3.80
CA CYS A 126 -5.12 -12.16 -2.57
C CYS A 126 -5.31 -11.03 -1.56
N ALA A 127 -6.57 -10.74 -1.21
CA ALA A 127 -6.92 -9.67 -0.27
C ALA A 127 -6.23 -9.81 1.12
N SER A 128 -5.83 -11.04 1.47
CA SER A 128 -5.10 -11.41 2.68
C SER A 128 -3.64 -10.92 2.70
N LEU A 129 -3.05 -10.66 1.52
CA LEU A 129 -1.64 -10.24 1.34
C LEU A 129 -1.52 -8.80 0.84
N LEU A 130 -2.66 -8.11 0.63
CA LEU A 130 -2.72 -6.72 0.20
C LEU A 130 -1.95 -5.77 1.12
N PHE A 131 -1.97 -6.03 2.44
CA PHE A 131 -1.17 -5.27 3.40
C PHE A 131 0.32 -5.30 3.04
N SER A 132 0.86 -6.48 2.72
CA SER A 132 2.28 -6.61 2.39
C SER A 132 2.63 -5.94 1.07
N VAL A 133 1.76 -6.05 0.05
CA VAL A 133 1.97 -5.43 -1.27
C VAL A 133 1.98 -3.91 -1.15
N VAL A 134 0.99 -3.31 -0.47
CA VAL A 134 0.93 -1.85 -0.28
C VAL A 134 2.11 -1.35 0.55
N THR A 135 2.46 -2.05 1.63
CA THR A 135 3.58 -1.66 2.49
C THR A 135 4.91 -1.71 1.76
N LEU A 136 5.18 -2.77 0.99
CA LEU A 136 6.39 -2.84 0.18
C LEU A 136 6.38 -1.78 -0.92
N ALA A 137 5.26 -1.55 -1.59
CA ALA A 137 5.17 -0.55 -2.65
C ALA A 137 5.41 0.88 -2.13
N SER A 138 4.86 1.25 -0.97
CA SER A 138 5.05 2.57 -0.34
C SER A 138 6.46 2.80 0.21
N ILE A 139 7.21 1.74 0.50
CA ILE A 139 8.63 1.84 0.85
C ILE A 139 9.49 1.96 -0.42
N LEU A 140 9.12 1.23 -1.47
CA LEU A 140 9.91 1.13 -2.68
C LEU A 140 9.72 2.33 -3.64
N GLU A 141 8.54 2.95 -3.69
CA GLU A 141 8.27 4.16 -4.49
C GLU A 141 9.30 5.28 -4.24
N PRO A 142 9.49 5.76 -3.01
CA PRO A 142 10.44 6.84 -2.76
C PRO A 142 11.90 6.44 -3.04
N LEU A 143 12.27 5.18 -2.83
CA LEU A 143 13.61 4.67 -3.19
C LEU A 143 13.82 4.68 -4.71
N LEU A 144 12.83 4.21 -5.48
CA LEU A 144 12.88 4.22 -6.94
C LEU A 144 12.96 5.65 -7.51
N VAL A 145 12.23 6.59 -6.93
CA VAL A 145 12.26 7.99 -7.38
C VAL A 145 13.64 8.61 -7.18
N VAL A 146 14.31 8.34 -6.05
CA VAL A 146 15.66 8.85 -5.79
C VAL A 146 16.68 8.25 -6.76
N GLU A 147 16.62 6.95 -7.01
CA GLU A 147 17.54 6.26 -7.93
C GLU A 147 17.34 6.68 -9.39
N LEU A 148 16.09 6.89 -9.84
CA LEU A 148 15.80 7.27 -11.23
C LEU A 148 15.97 8.78 -11.49
N MET A 149 15.87 9.64 -10.48
CA MET A 149 16.05 11.10 -10.60
C MET A 149 17.06 11.66 -9.58
N PRO A 150 18.35 11.26 -9.65
CA PRO A 150 19.38 11.75 -8.73
C PRO A 150 19.63 13.27 -8.87
N SER A 151 19.32 13.87 -10.02
CA SER A 151 19.59 15.29 -10.32
C SER A 151 18.54 16.28 -9.81
N ILE A 152 17.31 15.83 -9.53
CA ILE A 152 16.19 16.69 -9.11
C ILE A 152 15.88 16.54 -7.62
N SER A 153 16.37 15.47 -6.98
CA SER A 153 16.13 15.18 -5.57
C SER A 153 17.01 16.03 -4.64
N ALA A 154 16.82 17.36 -4.66
CA ALA A 154 17.44 18.27 -3.69
C ALA A 154 16.79 18.20 -2.30
N LYS A 155 15.70 17.44 -2.14
CA LYS A 155 15.07 17.19 -0.85
C LYS A 155 15.43 15.78 -0.36
N PRO A 156 16.08 15.66 0.82
CA PRO A 156 16.33 14.35 1.42
C PRO A 156 15.00 13.64 1.67
N VAL A 157 14.90 12.39 1.23
CA VAL A 157 13.71 11.58 1.43
C VAL A 157 13.71 11.08 2.87
N THR A 158 12.72 11.48 3.66
CA THR A 158 12.57 11.07 5.06
C THR A 158 11.45 10.02 5.17
N LEU A 159 11.85 8.75 5.18
CA LEU A 159 10.93 7.62 5.35
C LEU A 159 10.55 7.46 6.82
N GLY A 160 9.25 7.41 7.10
CA GLY A 160 8.72 7.40 8.46
C GLY A 160 8.48 8.78 9.07
N SER A 161 8.60 9.84 8.26
CA SER A 161 8.04 11.16 8.61
C SER A 161 6.52 11.10 8.73
N LEU A 162 5.92 12.09 9.41
CA LEU A 162 4.47 12.17 9.56
C LEU A 162 3.75 12.24 8.19
N ALA A 163 4.35 12.95 7.23
CA ALA A 163 3.85 13.05 5.86
C ALA A 163 3.91 11.70 5.13
N TRP A 164 4.95 10.89 5.35
CA TRP A 164 5.03 9.54 4.81
C TRP A 164 3.93 8.63 5.38
N TRP A 165 3.69 8.71 6.69
CA TRP A 165 2.61 7.95 7.34
C TRP A 165 1.23 8.32 6.79
N ASP A 166 0.98 9.60 6.55
CA ASP A 166 -0.29 10.05 5.94
C ASP A 166 -0.47 9.51 4.52
N SER A 167 0.58 9.58 3.68
CA SER A 167 0.57 8.98 2.34
C SER A 167 0.40 7.46 2.39
N TYR A 168 1.07 6.76 3.29
CA TYR A 168 0.93 5.31 3.47
C TYR A 168 -0.50 4.91 3.86
N LEU A 169 -1.06 5.59 4.87
CA LEU A 169 -2.44 5.34 5.30
C LEU A 169 -3.45 5.63 4.19
N LEU A 170 -3.21 6.66 3.39
CA LEU A 170 -4.03 6.99 2.23
C LEU A 170 -3.97 5.88 1.17
N ALA A 171 -2.78 5.40 0.82
CA ALA A 171 -2.58 4.28 -0.11
C ALA A 171 -3.28 3.00 0.39
N TRP A 172 -3.24 2.77 1.69
CA TRP A 172 -3.88 1.62 2.29
C TRP A 172 -5.41 1.73 2.27
N PHE A 173 -5.93 2.91 2.58
CA PHE A 173 -7.35 3.21 2.52
C PHE A 173 -7.90 3.04 1.10
N THR A 174 -7.20 3.57 0.10
CA THR A 174 -7.61 3.48 -1.31
C THR A 174 -7.60 2.04 -1.78
N ALA A 175 -6.56 1.26 -1.45
CA ALA A 175 -6.49 -0.15 -1.80
C ALA A 175 -7.67 -0.95 -1.24
N ARG A 176 -8.05 -0.69 0.03
CA ARG A 176 -9.22 -1.32 0.66
C ARG A 176 -10.53 -0.90 0.02
N ALA A 177 -10.71 0.40 -0.25
CA ALA A 177 -11.91 0.90 -0.90
C ALA A 177 -12.14 0.20 -2.24
N VAL A 178 -11.09 0.05 -3.05
CA VAL A 178 -11.17 -0.64 -4.35
C VAL A 178 -11.55 -2.11 -4.20
N VAL A 179 -10.96 -2.85 -3.24
CA VAL A 179 -11.34 -4.25 -2.99
C VAL A 179 -12.80 -4.37 -2.52
N LEU A 180 -13.28 -3.47 -1.67
CA LEU A 180 -14.67 -3.46 -1.22
C LEU A 180 -15.63 -3.17 -2.38
N ILE A 181 -15.31 -2.20 -3.23
CA ILE A 181 -16.08 -1.89 -4.44
C ILE A 181 -16.11 -3.10 -5.37
N ALA A 182 -14.96 -3.73 -5.62
CA ALA A 182 -14.88 -4.93 -6.48
C ALA A 182 -15.71 -6.10 -5.93
N ARG A 183 -15.73 -6.31 -4.61
CA ARG A 183 -16.58 -7.31 -3.95
C ARG A 183 -18.07 -6.96 -4.08
N ALA A 184 -18.43 -5.70 -3.85
CA ALA A 184 -19.81 -5.24 -4.00
C ALA A 184 -20.32 -5.45 -5.44
N VAL A 185 -19.50 -5.09 -6.44
CA VAL A 185 -19.80 -5.31 -7.86
C VAL A 185 -20.00 -6.80 -8.15
N ARG A 186 -19.12 -7.69 -7.65
CA ARG A 186 -19.28 -9.15 -7.82
C ARG A 186 -20.57 -9.67 -7.21
N VAL A 187 -20.96 -9.20 -6.02
CA VAL A 187 -22.21 -9.60 -5.36
C VAL A 187 -23.43 -9.12 -6.14
N VAL A 188 -23.41 -7.88 -6.63
CA VAL A 188 -24.50 -7.32 -7.44
C VAL A 188 -24.62 -8.05 -8.78
N ALA A 189 -23.49 -8.30 -9.45
CA ALA A 189 -23.45 -9.05 -10.69
C ALA A 189 -23.97 -10.48 -10.50
N ALA A 190 -23.51 -11.18 -9.46
CA ALA A 190 -24.00 -12.52 -9.13
C ALA A 190 -25.52 -12.54 -8.90
N LYS A 191 -26.05 -11.57 -8.14
CA LYS A 191 -27.51 -11.43 -7.92
C LYS A 191 -28.28 -11.19 -9.22
N TRP A 192 -27.73 -10.37 -10.12
CA TRP A 192 -28.34 -10.12 -11.43
C TRP A 192 -28.35 -11.37 -12.32
N PHE A 193 -27.25 -12.12 -12.37
CA PHE A 193 -27.17 -13.37 -13.13
C PHE A 193 -28.08 -14.47 -12.56
N THR A 194 -28.23 -14.58 -11.24
CA THR A 194 -29.16 -15.55 -10.65
C THR A 194 -30.63 -15.17 -10.89
N ARG A 195 -30.94 -13.87 -10.97
CA ARG A 195 -32.31 -13.38 -11.22
C ARG A 195 -32.76 -13.66 -12.65
N THR A 196 -31.89 -13.49 -13.63
CA THR A 196 -32.18 -13.81 -15.04
C THR A 196 -32.25 -15.31 -15.33
N ALA A 197 -31.59 -16.15 -14.53
CA ALA A 197 -31.72 -17.60 -14.61
C ALA A 197 -33.06 -18.09 -14.04
N GLY A 198 -33.52 -17.54 -12.91
CA GLY A 198 -34.80 -17.93 -12.28
C GLY A 198 -36.05 -17.55 -13.08
N GLU A 199 -36.01 -16.48 -13.88
CA GLU A 199 -37.12 -16.07 -14.74
C GLU A 199 -37.29 -16.96 -15.99
N ARG A 200 -36.31 -17.81 -16.34
CA ARG A 200 -36.41 -18.76 -17.47
C ARG A 200 -37.00 -20.11 -17.10
N GLU A 201 -36.96 -20.53 -15.83
CA GLU A 201 -37.48 -21.83 -15.39
C GLU A 201 -38.93 -21.78 -14.88
N GLY A 202 -39.47 -20.60 -14.54
CA GLY A 202 -40.84 -20.43 -14.06
C GLY A 202 -41.90 -20.15 -15.13
N GLY A 203 -41.56 -20.29 -16.41
CA GLY A 203 -42.38 -19.87 -17.56
C GLY A 203 -42.88 -21.02 -18.44
N THR A 204 -43.22 -22.17 -17.86
CA THR A 204 -43.94 -23.27 -18.53
C THR A 204 -45.16 -23.68 -17.73
#